data_AF-A0A8J3RME7-F1
#
_entry.id   AF-A0A8J3RME7-F1
#
_cell.length_a   1.000
_cell.length_b   1.000
_cell.length_c   1.000
_cell.angle_alpha   90.00
_cell.angle_beta   90.00
_cell.angle_gamma   90.00
#
_symmetry.space_group_name_H-M   'P 1'
#
loop_
_entity.id
_entity.type
_entity.pdbx_description
1 polymer ?
#
loop_
_entity_poly.entity_id
_entity_poly.type
_entity_poly.pdbx_seq_one_letter_code
_entity_poly.pdbx_strand_id
1 'polypeptide(L)'
;MRTVRLEGPIIVVTPDPNQVIGDFLGYALSLRNLSGLSPAVEFAERFSPGGHGMRLPDTFVAYRAEEPDDIPEEFGERFAEELERKELWVLTRLWYGRTPESAVVEGDELRHLLDEALRRRRAAYPLRYE
;
A
#
# COMPACT_ATOMS: atom_id res chain seq x y z
N MET A 1 -5.21 -1.87 14.21
CA MET A 1 -4.34 -2.56 13.24
C MET A 1 -5.22 -3.37 12.29
N ARG A 2 -5.11 -3.14 10.98
CA ARG A 2 -5.93 -3.83 9.98
C ARG A 2 -5.46 -5.28 9.77
N THR A 3 -6.37 -6.17 9.35
CA THR A 3 -6.10 -7.59 9.11
C THR A 3 -6.11 -7.92 7.63
N VAL A 4 -5.22 -8.81 7.19
CA VAL A 4 -5.12 -9.26 5.79
C VAL A 4 -5.62 -10.70 5.64
N ARG A 5 -6.42 -10.95 4.61
CA ARG A 5 -6.88 -12.28 4.20
C ARG A 5 -6.71 -12.46 2.69
N LEU A 6 -6.66 -13.72 2.27
CA LEU A 6 -6.71 -14.09 0.86
C LEU A 6 -8.04 -14.76 0.55
N GLU A 7 -8.69 -14.30 -0.51
CA GLU A 7 -9.88 -14.90 -1.09
C GLU A 7 -9.57 -15.22 -2.55
N GLY A 8 -9.02 -16.41 -2.79
CA GLY A 8 -8.48 -16.80 -4.10
C GLY A 8 -7.26 -15.93 -4.48
N PRO A 9 -7.27 -15.22 -5.62
CA PRO A 9 -6.20 -14.29 -5.99
C PRO A 9 -6.34 -12.90 -5.33
N ILE A 10 -7.47 -12.62 -4.66
CA ILE A 10 -7.83 -11.31 -4.14
C ILE A 10 -7.31 -11.15 -2.71
N ILE A 11 -6.79 -9.96 -2.39
CA ILE A 11 -6.34 -9.58 -1.05
C ILE A 11 -7.44 -8.74 -0.40
N VAL A 12 -7.93 -9.19 0.75
CA VAL A 12 -8.98 -8.51 1.51
C VAL A 12 -8.37 -7.95 2.79
N VAL A 13 -8.58 -6.66 3.02
CA VAL A 13 -8.13 -5.94 4.22
C VAL A 13 -9.35 -5.54 5.05
N THR A 14 -9.26 -5.64 6.38
CA THR A 14 -10.35 -5.25 7.27
C THR A 14 -9.83 -4.53 8.53
N PRO A 15 -10.36 -3.33 8.86
CA PRO A 15 -11.26 -2.51 8.05
C PRO A 15 -10.56 -1.86 6.84
N ASP A 16 -11.24 -1.84 5.70
CA ASP A 16 -10.84 -1.13 4.47
C ASP A 16 -12.10 -0.78 3.66
N PRO A 17 -12.87 0.25 4.07
CA PRO A 17 -14.22 0.50 3.55
C PRO A 17 -14.26 0.77 2.03
N ASN A 18 -13.19 1.35 1.49
CA ASN A 18 -13.07 1.70 0.08
C ASN A 18 -12.23 0.69 -0.72
N GLN A 19 -11.72 -0.36 -0.05
CA GLN A 19 -10.86 -1.41 -0.62
C GLN A 19 -9.53 -0.91 -1.22
N VAL A 20 -9.13 0.31 -0.90
CA VAL A 20 -7.93 0.96 -1.46
C VAL A 20 -6.65 0.26 -0.98
N ILE A 21 -6.64 -0.22 0.27
CA ILE A 21 -5.49 -0.91 0.86
C ILE A 21 -5.37 -2.32 0.29
N GLY A 22 -6.50 -3.02 0.11
CA GLY A 22 -6.54 -4.32 -0.57
C GLY A 22 -5.99 -4.24 -2.00
N ASP A 23 -6.47 -3.27 -2.78
CA ASP A 23 -6.00 -3.01 -4.15
C ASP A 23 -4.50 -2.68 -4.19
N PHE A 24 -4.04 -1.80 -3.30
CA PHE A 24 -2.62 -1.48 -3.14
C PHE A 24 -1.76 -2.73 -2.98
N LEU A 25 -2.12 -3.63 -2.04
CA LEU A 25 -1.36 -4.86 -1.80
C LEU A 25 -1.37 -5.78 -3.03
N GLY A 26 -2.49 -5.82 -3.76
CA GLY A 26 -2.60 -6.56 -5.02
C GLY A 26 -1.63 -6.04 -6.08
N TYR A 27 -1.58 -4.73 -6.28
CA TYR A 27 -0.66 -4.07 -7.20
C TYR A 27 0.81 -4.27 -6.79
N ALA A 28 1.13 -4.00 -5.52
CA ALA A 28 2.49 -4.15 -4.99
C ALA A 28 3.02 -5.57 -5.21
N LEU A 29 2.21 -6.61 -4.92
CA LEU A 29 2.63 -8.00 -5.12
C LEU A 29 2.71 -8.42 -6.60
N SER A 30 2.10 -7.66 -7.51
CA SER A 30 2.15 -7.89 -8.96
C SER A 30 3.34 -7.19 -9.63
N LEU A 31 3.93 -6.17 -8.99
CA LEU A 31 5.13 -5.46 -9.47
C LEU A 31 6.43 -6.29 -9.42
N ARG A 32 6.38 -7.47 -8.79
CA ARG A 32 7.49 -8.43 -8.63
C ARG A 32 8.36 -8.69 -9.87
N ASN A 33 7.83 -8.49 -11.07
CA ASN A 33 8.47 -8.94 -12.30
C ASN A 33 9.33 -7.87 -12.98
N LEU A 34 9.45 -6.66 -12.40
CA LEU A 34 10.09 -5.53 -13.08
C LEU A 34 11.56 -5.29 -12.65
N SER A 35 11.92 -5.63 -11.42
CA SER A 35 13.23 -5.28 -10.83
C SER A 35 14.24 -6.44 -10.81
N GLY A 36 13.77 -7.70 -10.92
CA GLY A 36 14.60 -8.90 -10.73
C GLY A 36 15.03 -9.16 -9.27
N LEU A 37 14.62 -8.29 -8.33
CA LEU A 37 14.87 -8.46 -6.90
C LEU A 37 13.78 -9.31 -6.25
N SER A 38 14.10 -9.89 -5.09
CA SER A 38 13.06 -10.54 -4.29
C SER A 38 12.02 -9.51 -3.81
N PRO A 39 10.73 -9.86 -3.77
CA PRO A 39 9.67 -8.92 -3.37
C PRO A 39 9.88 -8.31 -2.00
N ALA A 40 10.45 -9.05 -1.05
CA ALA A 40 10.72 -8.53 0.28
C ALA A 40 11.75 -7.39 0.24
N VAL A 41 12.77 -7.51 -0.62
CA VAL A 41 13.80 -6.47 -0.81
C VAL A 41 13.20 -5.27 -1.52
N GLU A 42 12.44 -5.48 -2.60
CA GLU A 42 11.81 -4.38 -3.33
C GLU A 42 10.81 -3.59 -2.46
N PHE A 43 10.03 -4.28 -1.62
CA PHE A 43 9.14 -3.62 -0.67
C PHE A 43 9.91 -2.84 0.39
N ALA A 44 10.98 -3.42 0.94
CA ALA A 44 11.81 -2.76 1.92
C ALA A 44 12.47 -1.49 1.36
N GLU A 45 12.85 -1.48 0.08
CA GLU A 45 13.43 -0.30 -0.57
C GLU A 45 12.36 0.77 -0.85
N ARG A 46 11.30 0.40 -1.59
CA ARG A 46 10.25 1.32 -2.05
C ARG A 46 9.46 1.96 -0.91
N PHE A 47 9.19 1.20 0.14
CA PHE A 47 8.39 1.63 1.28
C PHE A 47 9.23 1.81 2.56
N SER A 48 10.54 2.02 2.40
CA SER A 48 11.37 2.60 3.45
C SER A 48 10.98 4.06 3.68
N PRO A 49 11.34 4.65 4.83
CA PRO A 49 11.09 6.08 5.07
C PRO A 49 11.61 6.99 3.96
N GLY A 50 12.73 6.66 3.29
CA GLY A 50 13.25 7.43 2.15
C GLY A 50 12.86 6.89 0.77
N GLY A 51 11.94 5.93 0.73
CA GLY A 51 11.55 5.23 -0.49
C GLY A 51 10.57 6.03 -1.34
N HIS A 52 10.59 5.77 -2.64
CA HIS A 52 9.76 6.46 -3.65
C HIS A 52 8.35 5.89 -3.81
N GLY A 53 8.01 4.85 -3.05
CA GLY A 53 6.69 4.21 -3.10
C GLY A 53 6.37 3.53 -4.43
N MET A 54 5.14 3.74 -4.90
CA MET A 54 4.60 3.08 -6.08
C MET A 54 3.81 4.07 -6.95
N ARG A 55 4.05 4.03 -8.25
CA ARG A 55 3.27 4.79 -9.23
C ARG A 55 2.92 3.92 -10.42
N LEU A 56 1.63 3.73 -10.63
CA LEU A 56 1.04 3.08 -11.79
C LEU A 56 0.22 4.15 -12.52
N PRO A 57 0.68 4.64 -13.69
CA PRO A 57 -0.03 5.66 -14.44
C PRO A 57 -1.52 5.30 -14.61
N ASP A 58 -2.38 6.28 -14.34
CA ASP A 58 -3.84 6.17 -14.47
C ASP A 58 -4.51 5.06 -13.65
N THR A 59 -3.78 4.44 -12.71
CA THR A 59 -4.25 3.27 -11.95
C THR A 59 -4.10 3.45 -10.44
N PHE A 60 -2.89 3.80 -9.96
CA PHE A 60 -2.62 3.84 -8.53
C PHE A 60 -1.38 4.67 -8.19
N VAL A 61 -1.41 5.37 -7.06
CA VAL A 61 -0.20 5.96 -6.45
C VAL A 61 -0.13 5.58 -4.99
N ALA A 62 1.08 5.33 -4.50
CA ALA A 62 1.38 5.20 -3.08
C ALA A 62 2.63 6.03 -2.80
N TYR A 63 2.52 7.00 -1.91
CA TYR A 63 3.61 7.91 -1.57
C TYR A 63 3.60 8.20 -0.07
N ARG A 64 4.77 8.59 0.44
CA ARG A 64 4.91 9.10 1.80
C ARG A 64 4.47 10.56 1.81
N ALA A 65 3.60 10.93 2.74
CA ALA A 65 3.31 12.34 2.99
C ALA A 65 4.54 12.99 3.66
N GLU A 66 4.99 14.12 3.15
CA GLU A 66 6.10 14.91 3.70
C GLU A 66 5.60 16.24 4.27
N GLU A 67 4.55 16.79 3.66
CA GLU A 67 3.89 18.02 4.07
C GLU A 67 2.39 17.77 4.35
N PRO A 68 1.74 18.59 5.20
CA PRO A 68 0.30 18.47 5.46
C PRO A 68 -0.57 18.43 4.20
N ASP A 69 -0.20 19.20 3.18
CA ASP A 69 -0.92 19.32 1.91
C ASP A 69 -0.81 18.06 1.03
N ASP A 70 0.08 17.12 1.37
CA ASP A 70 0.17 15.82 0.71
C ASP A 70 -0.98 14.89 1.11
N ILE A 71 -1.66 15.18 2.21
CA ILE A 71 -2.75 14.37 2.75
C ILE A 71 -4.08 14.81 2.10
N PRO A 72 -4.85 13.88 1.50
CA PRO A 72 -6.11 14.23 0.87
C PRO A 72 -7.10 14.89 1.85
N GLU A 73 -7.78 15.95 1.39
CA GLU A 73 -8.66 16.80 2.21
C GLU A 73 -9.76 16.00 2.94
N GLU A 74 -10.21 14.87 2.39
CA GLU A 74 -11.22 14.02 3.02
C GLU A 74 -10.80 13.43 4.38
N PHE A 75 -9.50 13.41 4.69
CA PHE A 75 -8.97 12.95 5.97
C PHE A 75 -8.84 14.08 7.01
N GLY A 76 -8.97 15.33 6.58
CA GLY A 76 -8.97 16.53 7.42
C GLY A 76 -7.65 16.77 8.18
N GLU A 77 -7.68 17.78 9.06
CA GLU A 77 -6.52 18.26 9.82
C GLU A 77 -5.94 17.22 10.79
N ARG A 78 -6.73 16.22 11.19
CA ARG A 78 -6.28 15.19 12.14
C ARG A 78 -5.03 14.47 11.65
N PHE A 79 -4.99 14.06 10.38
CA PHE A 79 -3.83 13.34 9.85
C PHE A 79 -2.66 14.29 9.57
N ALA A 80 -2.92 15.56 9.27
CA ALA A 80 -1.89 16.59 9.17
C ALA A 80 -1.15 16.79 10.50
N GLU A 81 -1.86 16.82 11.63
CA GLU A 81 -1.23 16.88 12.96
C GLU A 81 -0.44 15.60 13.30
N GLU A 82 -0.93 14.44 12.86
CA GLU A 82 -0.25 13.16 13.07
C GLU A 82 1.05 13.04 12.25
N LEU A 83 1.17 13.76 11.13
CA LEU A 83 2.34 13.75 10.25
C LEU A 83 3.63 14.19 10.96
N GLU A 84 3.53 15.13 11.91
CA GLU A 84 4.68 15.57 12.72
C GLU A 84 5.22 14.47 13.63
N ARG A 85 4.40 13.45 13.92
CA ARG A 85 4.69 12.42 14.93
C ARG A 85 4.87 11.04 14.32
N LYS A 86 4.40 10.83 13.09
CA LYS A 86 4.29 9.52 12.45
C LYS A 86 4.67 9.61 10.99
N GLU A 87 5.28 8.53 10.52
CA GLU A 87 5.40 8.28 9.08
C GLU A 87 4.02 7.92 8.53
N LEU A 88 3.48 8.74 7.63
CA LEU A 88 2.20 8.49 6.97
C LEU A 88 2.39 8.21 5.49
N TRP A 89 1.67 7.21 5.00
CA TRP A 89 1.61 6.83 3.60
C TRP A 89 0.20 7.04 3.07
N VAL A 90 0.11 7.74 1.96
CA VAL A 90 -1.13 7.95 1.22
C VAL A 90 -1.18 6.96 0.07
N LEU A 91 -2.26 6.19 0.03
CA LEU A 91 -2.56 5.24 -1.02
C LEU A 91 -3.76 5.77 -1.79
N THR A 92 -3.64 5.97 -3.10
CA THR A 92 -4.72 6.53 -3.91
C THR A 92 -4.95 5.70 -5.15
N ARG A 93 -6.18 5.25 -5.30
CA ARG A 93 -6.66 4.60 -6.52
C ARG A 93 -7.04 5.66 -7.54
N LEU A 94 -6.43 5.58 -8.71
CA LEU A 94 -6.73 6.44 -9.85
C LEU A 94 -7.59 5.65 -10.83
N TRP A 95 -8.76 6.18 -11.18
CA TRP A 95 -9.58 5.63 -12.25
C TRP A 95 -10.05 6.75 -13.16
N TYR A 96 -9.80 6.59 -14.45
CA TYR A 96 -10.23 7.55 -15.45
C TYR A 96 -11.75 7.79 -15.36
N GLY A 97 -12.15 9.05 -15.24
CA GLY A 97 -13.55 9.46 -15.15
C GLY A 97 -14.21 9.22 -13.79
N ARG A 98 -13.45 8.88 -12.73
CA ARG A 98 -13.95 8.77 -11.36
C ARG A 98 -13.15 9.65 -10.41
N THR A 99 -13.80 10.09 -9.33
CA THR A 99 -13.12 10.72 -8.21
C THR A 99 -12.10 9.74 -7.61
N PRO A 100 -10.84 10.15 -7.39
CA PRO A 100 -9.86 9.31 -6.72
C PRO A 100 -10.36 8.89 -5.34
N GLU A 101 -10.04 7.67 -4.95
CA GLU A 101 -10.30 7.17 -3.60
C GLU A 101 -8.99 6.88 -2.90
N SER A 102 -8.86 7.39 -1.69
CA SER A 102 -7.61 7.33 -0.95
C SER A 102 -7.76 6.57 0.36
N ALA A 103 -6.63 6.16 0.93
CA ALA A 103 -6.49 5.65 2.28
C ALA A 103 -5.16 6.12 2.87
N VAL A 104 -5.16 6.46 4.16
CA VAL A 104 -3.96 6.80 4.92
C VAL A 104 -3.58 5.63 5.84
N VAL A 105 -2.29 5.30 5.84
CA VAL A 105 -1.72 4.18 6.61
C VAL A 105 -0.43 4.65 7.28
N GLU A 106 -0.21 4.25 8.52
CA GLU A 106 1.07 4.49 9.19
C GLU A 106 2.17 3.64 8.55
N GLY A 107 3.41 4.13 8.53
CA GLY A 107 4.54 3.43 7.90
C GLY A 107 4.77 2.02 8.44
N ASP A 108 4.72 1.85 9.77
CA ASP A 108 4.88 0.53 10.38
C ASP A 108 3.72 -0.41 10.04
N GLU A 109 2.50 0.13 9.96
CA GLU A 109 1.33 -0.64 9.53
C GLU A 109 1.46 -1.02 8.04
N LEU A 110 1.89 -0.12 7.16
CA LEU A 110 2.11 -0.41 5.75
C LEU A 110 3.10 -1.56 5.55
N ARG A 111 4.26 -1.48 6.24
CA ARG A 111 5.28 -2.52 6.20
C ARG A 111 4.74 -3.86 6.73
N HIS A 112 3.98 -3.83 7.82
CA HIS A 112 3.33 -5.01 8.36
C HIS A 112 2.33 -5.64 7.37
N LEU A 113 1.51 -4.82 6.71
CA LEU A 113 0.53 -5.29 5.73
C LEU A 113 1.18 -5.91 4.49
N LEU A 114 2.28 -5.33 3.99
CA LEU A 114 3.06 -5.87 2.88
C LEU A 114 3.67 -7.23 3.22
N ASP A 115 4.28 -7.35 4.40
CA ASP A 115 4.86 -8.61 4.88
C ASP A 115 3.78 -9.67 5.07
N GLU A 116 2.65 -9.33 5.69
CA GLU A 116 1.55 -10.26 5.88
C GLU A 116 0.96 -10.72 4.55
N ALA A 117 0.73 -9.81 3.59
CA ALA A 117 0.25 -10.16 2.27
C ALA A 117 1.23 -11.08 1.53
N LEU A 118 2.54 -10.82 1.65
CA LEU A 118 3.59 -11.67 1.10
C LEU A 118 3.56 -13.08 1.72
N ARG A 119 3.46 -13.18 3.05
CA ARG A 119 3.36 -14.46 3.77
C ARG A 119 2.14 -15.26 3.33
N ARG A 120 0.95 -14.63 3.32
CA ARG A 120 -0.30 -15.29 2.91
C ARG A 120 -0.20 -15.82 1.49
N ARG A 121 0.36 -15.03 0.56
CA ARG A 121 0.50 -15.44 -0.85
C ARG A 121 1.47 -16.60 -1.03
N ARG A 122 2.60 -16.61 -0.30
CA ARG A 122 3.52 -17.75 -0.29
C ARG A 122 2.87 -19.03 0.23
N ALA A 123 2.10 -18.93 1.31
CA ALA A 123 1.38 -20.06 1.88
C ALA A 123 0.30 -20.62 0.91
N ALA A 124 -0.36 -19.75 0.15
CA ALA A 124 -1.39 -20.14 -0.81
C ALA A 124 -0.83 -20.76 -2.12
N TYR A 125 0.37 -20.37 -2.55
CA TYR A 125 0.96 -20.80 -3.83
C TYR A 125 2.43 -21.24 -3.68
N PRO A 126 2.74 -22.37 -3.01
CA PRO A 126 4.10 -22.75 -2.63
C PRO A 126 5.04 -23.13 -3.80
N LEU A 127 4.52 -23.45 -4.99
CA LEU A 127 5.29 -24.06 -6.10
C LEU A 127 5.71 -23.09 -7.22
N ARG A 128 5.66 -21.77 -6.99
CA ARG A 128 6.05 -20.75 -8.01
C ARG A 128 7.09 -19.75 -7.48
N TYR A 129 7.79 -20.06 -6.39
CA TYR A 129 8.63 -19.12 -5.67
C TYR A 129 10.03 -19.68 -5.38
N GLU A 130 10.80 -19.92 -6.45
CA GLU A 130 12.27 -19.96 -6.42
C GLU A 130 12.80 -18.90 -7.38
#